data_AF-A0A840IR71-F1
#
_entry.id   AF-A0A840IR71-F1
#
_cell.length_a   1.000
_cell.length_b   1.000
_cell.length_c   1.000
_cell.angle_alpha   90.00
_cell.angle_beta   90.00
_cell.angle_gamma   90.00
#
_symmetry.space_group_name_H-M   'P 1'
#
loop_
_entity.id
_entity.type
_entity.pdbx_description
1 polymer ?
#
loop_
_entity_poly.entity_id
_entity_poly.type
_entity_poly.pdbx_seq_one_letter_code
_entity_poly.pdbx_strand_id
1 'polypeptide(L)'
;MSEPADATSGHDVPPSFADELRRRAAAFRACAETEGRAAGLFAGLDERGLPGMADMRSRSERAVRMLTQVASVNAAQALAYDEMIAAGGPDDARAYVEYEATTRRLLALMPADTLAD
;
A
#
# COMPACT_ATOMS: atom_id res chain seq x y z
N MET A 1 -28.48 38.68 -25.84
CA MET A 1 -27.59 37.51 -25.85
C MET A 1 -26.86 37.51 -24.53
N SER A 2 -27.26 36.64 -23.60
CA SER A 2 -26.52 36.40 -22.36
C SER A 2 -25.83 35.05 -22.56
N GLU A 3 -24.50 35.05 -22.56
CA GLU A 3 -23.73 33.82 -22.48
C GLU A 3 -24.04 33.13 -21.14
N PRO A 4 -24.30 31.81 -21.12
CA PRO A 4 -24.42 31.08 -19.87
C PRO A 4 -23.04 30.96 -19.26
N ALA A 5 -22.94 31.33 -17.98
CA ALA A 5 -21.75 31.18 -17.17
C ALA A 5 -21.28 29.72 -17.21
N ASP A 6 -20.01 29.57 -17.58
CA ASP A 6 -19.25 28.34 -17.58
C ASP A 6 -19.37 27.65 -16.21
N ALA A 7 -19.97 26.46 -16.22
CA ALA A 7 -20.13 25.61 -15.04
C ALA A 7 -18.80 24.88 -14.76
N THR A 8 -17.77 25.63 -14.43
CA THR A 8 -16.47 25.10 -14.00
C THR A 8 -16.28 25.34 -12.52
N SER A 9 -16.81 24.43 -11.68
CA SER A 9 -16.16 24.09 -10.41
C SER A 9 -16.61 22.70 -9.95
N GLY A 10 -16.07 21.65 -10.56
CA GLY A 10 -15.99 20.36 -9.88
C GLY A 10 -15.23 20.59 -8.57
N HIS A 11 -15.92 20.44 -7.46
CA HIS A 11 -15.36 20.69 -6.13
C HIS A 11 -14.15 19.74 -5.94
N ASP A 12 -12.94 20.29 -5.82
CA ASP A 12 -11.75 19.56 -5.38
C ASP A 12 -11.99 19.10 -3.92
N VAL A 13 -12.70 18.00 -3.74
CA VAL A 13 -12.83 17.36 -2.44
C VAL A 13 -11.46 16.80 -2.08
N PRO A 14 -10.84 17.24 -0.97
CA PRO A 14 -9.54 16.74 -0.57
C PRO A 14 -9.62 15.22 -0.36
N PRO A 15 -8.56 14.47 -0.74
CA PRO A 15 -8.56 13.01 -0.64
C PRO A 15 -8.78 12.58 0.81
N SER A 16 -9.63 11.57 1.00
CA SER A 16 -9.87 10.99 2.31
C SER A 16 -8.64 10.23 2.82
N PHE A 17 -8.62 9.91 4.12
CA PHE A 17 -7.58 9.04 4.67
C PHE A 17 -7.56 7.65 4.01
N ALA A 18 -8.73 7.11 3.64
CA ALA A 18 -8.79 5.86 2.88
C ALA A 18 -8.16 6.00 1.49
N ASP A 19 -8.31 7.15 0.82
CA ASP A 19 -7.68 7.42 -0.48
C ASP A 19 -6.15 7.48 -0.37
N GLU A 20 -5.64 8.11 0.69
CA GLU A 20 -4.22 8.09 1.02
C GLU A 20 -3.69 6.66 1.17
N LEU A 21 -4.39 5.83 1.93
CA LEU A 21 -4.00 4.43 2.16
C LEU A 21 -4.06 3.60 0.87
N ARG A 22 -5.09 3.80 0.03
CA ARG A 22 -5.18 3.16 -1.29
C ARG A 22 -4.02 3.60 -2.19
N ARG A 23 -3.67 4.89 -2.21
CA ARG A 23 -2.53 5.42 -2.97
C ARG A 23 -1.21 4.78 -2.52
N ARG A 24 -1.00 4.66 -1.21
CA ARG A 24 0.19 3.97 -0.64
C ARG A 24 0.22 2.50 -1.00
N ALA A 25 -0.91 1.79 -0.87
CA ALA A 25 -1.01 0.40 -1.27
C ALA A 25 -0.64 0.20 -2.75
N ALA A 26 -1.12 1.08 -3.64
CA ALA A 26 -0.77 1.05 -5.06
C ALA A 26 0.73 1.31 -5.28
N ALA A 27 1.31 2.30 -4.60
CA ALA A 27 2.73 2.61 -4.69
C ALA A 27 3.61 1.42 -4.25
N PHE A 28 3.28 0.77 -3.13
CA PHE A 28 4.01 -0.40 -2.66
C PHE A 28 3.89 -1.59 -3.61
N ARG A 29 2.74 -1.80 -4.26
CA ARG A 29 2.59 -2.82 -5.32
C ARG A 29 3.49 -2.51 -6.51
N ALA A 30 3.54 -1.26 -6.98
CA ALA A 30 4.40 -0.86 -8.07
C ALA A 30 5.89 -1.05 -7.75
N CYS A 31 6.30 -0.77 -6.50
CA CYS A 31 7.65 -1.08 -6.02
C CYS A 31 7.90 -2.61 -6.01
N ALA A 32 6.95 -3.41 -5.52
CA ALA A 32 7.08 -4.87 -5.50
C ALA A 32 7.24 -5.44 -6.91
N GLU A 33 6.51 -4.93 -7.89
CA GLU A 33 6.67 -5.33 -9.29
C GLU A 33 8.06 -4.98 -9.84
N THR A 34 8.59 -3.81 -9.45
CA THR A 34 9.94 -3.38 -9.85
C THR A 34 11.00 -4.31 -9.26
N GLU A 35 10.90 -4.65 -7.98
CA GLU A 35 11.79 -5.62 -7.33
C GLU A 35 11.64 -7.02 -7.93
N GLY A 36 10.43 -7.43 -8.30
CA GLY A 36 10.20 -8.71 -8.99
C GLY A 36 10.92 -8.78 -10.34
N ARG A 37 10.89 -7.69 -11.12
CA ARG A 37 11.67 -7.59 -12.36
C ARG A 37 13.17 -7.61 -12.09
N ALA A 38 13.65 -6.93 -11.05
CA ALA A 38 15.05 -6.94 -10.65
C ALA A 38 15.52 -8.35 -10.28
N ALA A 39 14.75 -9.08 -9.47
CA ALA A 39 15.03 -10.48 -9.12
C ALA A 39 15.17 -11.38 -10.37
N GLY A 40 14.30 -11.21 -11.36
CA GLY A 40 14.40 -11.91 -12.66
C GLY A 40 15.67 -11.56 -13.44
N LEU A 41 16.06 -10.28 -13.45
CA LEU A 41 17.32 -9.85 -14.07
C LEU A 41 18.54 -10.46 -13.37
N PHE A 42 18.57 -10.45 -12.04
CA PHE A 42 19.64 -11.05 -11.26
C PHE A 42 19.72 -12.56 -11.47
N ALA A 43 18.59 -13.26 -11.56
CA ALA A 43 18.58 -14.68 -11.93
C ALA A 43 19.25 -14.92 -13.29
N GLY A 44 18.93 -14.12 -14.31
CA GLY A 44 19.56 -14.25 -15.63
C GLY A 44 21.05 -13.91 -15.65
N LEU A 45 21.52 -13.01 -14.78
CA LEU A 45 22.95 -12.69 -14.65
C LEU A 45 23.72 -13.77 -13.85
N ASP A 46 23.08 -14.36 -12.84
CA ASP A 46 23.59 -15.50 -12.07
C ASP A 46 23.83 -16.71 -12.98
N GLU A 47 22.87 -17.02 -13.85
CA GLU A 47 22.99 -18.08 -14.86
C GLU A 47 24.16 -17.86 -15.84
N ARG A 48 24.58 -16.60 -16.04
CA ARG A 48 25.73 -16.22 -16.87
C ARG A 48 27.06 -16.20 -16.09
N GLY A 49 27.03 -16.59 -14.83
CA GLY A 49 28.21 -16.69 -13.96
C GLY A 49 28.67 -15.37 -13.35
N LEU A 50 27.81 -14.33 -13.32
CA LEU A 50 28.18 -13.08 -12.68
C LEU A 50 28.10 -13.23 -11.15
N PRO A 51 29.21 -13.03 -10.41
CA PRO A 51 29.23 -13.27 -8.97
C PRO A 51 28.35 -12.28 -8.20
N GLY A 52 27.77 -12.76 -7.09
CA GLY A 52 26.92 -11.96 -6.20
C GLY A 52 25.47 -11.77 -6.66
N MET A 53 25.10 -12.28 -7.85
CA MET A 53 23.74 -12.12 -8.36
C MET A 53 22.71 -12.96 -7.61
N ALA A 54 23.08 -14.15 -7.12
CA ALA A 54 22.22 -14.95 -6.24
C ALA A 54 21.79 -14.19 -4.96
N ASP A 55 22.70 -13.44 -4.35
CA ASP A 55 22.42 -12.64 -3.15
C ASP A 55 21.53 -11.44 -3.48
N MET A 56 21.80 -10.75 -4.58
CA MET A 56 20.95 -9.64 -5.04
C MET A 56 19.53 -10.12 -5.37
N ARG A 57 19.39 -11.28 -6.02
CA ARG A 57 18.10 -11.93 -6.26
C ARG A 57 17.37 -12.18 -4.93
N SER A 58 18.05 -12.80 -3.96
CA SER A 58 17.44 -13.11 -2.66
C SER A 58 16.96 -11.84 -1.93
N ARG A 59 17.74 -10.76 -1.99
CA ARG A 59 17.37 -9.45 -1.44
C ARG A 59 16.14 -8.87 -2.14
N SER A 60 16.10 -8.84 -3.46
CA SER A 60 14.92 -8.37 -4.21
C SER A 60 13.69 -9.23 -3.93
N GLU A 61 13.80 -10.56 -3.87
CA GLU A 61 12.68 -11.43 -3.51
C GLU A 61 12.15 -11.18 -2.10
N ARG A 62 13.04 -10.88 -1.14
CA ARG A 62 12.66 -10.46 0.21
C ARG A 62 11.92 -9.12 0.17
N ALA A 63 12.41 -8.16 -0.62
CA ALA A 63 11.75 -6.87 -0.82
C ALA A 63 10.36 -7.01 -1.42
N VAL A 64 10.17 -7.88 -2.43
CA VAL A 64 8.85 -8.19 -3.00
C VAL A 64 7.87 -8.62 -1.91
N ARG A 65 8.23 -9.64 -1.10
CA ARG A 65 7.35 -10.15 -0.04
C ARG A 65 6.97 -9.05 0.96
N MET A 66 7.95 -8.27 1.40
CA MET A 66 7.74 -7.17 2.33
C MET A 66 6.80 -6.10 1.75
N LEU A 67 7.07 -5.62 0.54
CA LEU A 67 6.28 -4.57 -0.13
C LEU A 67 4.85 -5.05 -0.41
N THR A 68 4.66 -6.30 -0.84
CA THR A 68 3.33 -6.89 -1.05
C THR A 68 2.54 -6.99 0.26
N GLN A 69 3.19 -7.34 1.37
CA GLN A 69 2.55 -7.41 2.68
C GLN A 69 2.13 -6.01 3.16
N VAL A 70 3.03 -5.01 3.08
CA VAL A 70 2.72 -3.62 3.44
C VAL A 70 1.58 -3.07 2.57
N ALA A 71 1.58 -3.36 1.26
CA ALA A 71 0.49 -2.97 0.38
C ALA A 71 -0.86 -3.56 0.80
N SER A 72 -0.86 -4.83 1.20
CA SER A 72 -2.06 -5.54 1.66
C SER A 72 -2.60 -4.96 2.97
N VAL A 73 -1.71 -4.65 3.92
CA VAL A 73 -2.08 -3.99 5.18
C VAL A 73 -2.67 -2.60 4.93
N ASN A 74 -2.06 -1.78 4.07
CA ASN A 74 -2.61 -0.47 3.73
C ASN A 74 -3.99 -0.56 3.05
N ALA A 75 -4.16 -1.52 2.13
CA ALA A 75 -5.46 -1.74 1.49
C ALA A 75 -6.54 -2.19 2.50
N ALA A 76 -6.20 -3.08 3.43
CA ALA A 76 -7.13 -3.51 4.48
C ALA A 76 -7.46 -2.37 5.47
N GLN A 77 -6.48 -1.53 5.82
CA GLN A 77 -6.70 -0.36 6.67
C GLN A 77 -7.62 0.67 6.00
N ALA A 78 -7.53 0.83 4.67
CA ALA A 78 -8.42 1.71 3.92
C ALA A 78 -9.88 1.24 4.04
N LEU A 79 -10.12 -0.07 3.86
CA LEU A 79 -11.46 -0.67 4.00
C LEU A 79 -12.00 -0.50 5.42
N ALA A 80 -11.19 -0.78 6.44
CA ALA A 80 -11.59 -0.61 7.84
C ALA A 80 -11.97 0.85 8.15
N TYR A 81 -11.27 1.82 7.53
CA TYR A 81 -11.60 3.23 7.68
C TYR A 81 -12.93 3.58 6.98
N ASP A 82 -13.17 3.08 5.76
CA ASP A 82 -14.46 3.29 5.08
C ASP A 82 -15.62 2.72 5.89
N GLU A 83 -15.45 1.52 6.45
CA GLU A 83 -16.44 0.85 7.30
C GLU A 83 -16.75 1.69 8.55
N MET A 84 -15.73 2.26 9.20
CA MET A 84 -15.89 3.16 10.35
C MET A 84 -16.66 4.43 9.98
N ILE A 85 -16.32 5.06 8.85
CA ILE A 85 -17.03 6.24 8.36
C ILE A 85 -18.49 5.92 8.02
N ALA A 86 -18.75 4.78 7.37
CA ALA A 86 -20.10 4.34 7.03
C ALA A 86 -20.95 3.99 8.27
N ALA A 87 -20.33 3.55 9.36
CA ALA A 87 -21.01 3.16 10.59
C ALA A 87 -21.37 4.33 11.52
N GLY A 88 -21.05 5.57 11.17
CA GLY A 88 -21.32 6.75 12.00
C GLY A 88 -20.09 7.60 12.30
N GLY A 89 -18.92 7.22 11.77
CA GLY A 89 -17.69 7.96 11.96
C GLY A 89 -17.08 7.77 13.35
N PRO A 90 -16.01 8.52 13.66
CA PRO A 90 -15.26 8.35 14.90
C PRO A 90 -16.06 8.76 16.16
N ASP A 91 -17.16 9.48 15.99
CA ASP A 91 -18.06 9.87 17.09
C ASP A 91 -18.98 8.71 17.53
N ASP A 92 -19.17 7.69 16.67
CA ASP A 92 -19.81 6.43 17.09
C ASP A 92 -18.76 5.57 17.81
N ALA A 93 -18.92 5.47 19.14
CA ALA A 93 -17.98 4.76 20.00
C ALA A 93 -17.81 3.27 19.60
N ARG A 94 -18.86 2.64 19.08
CA ARG A 94 -18.78 1.24 18.65
C ARG A 94 -18.00 1.13 17.35
N ALA A 95 -18.29 1.99 16.36
CA ALA A 95 -17.58 2.04 15.10
C ALA A 95 -16.07 2.30 15.32
N TYR A 96 -15.73 3.23 16.22
CA TYR A 96 -14.34 3.54 16.54
C TYR A 96 -13.62 2.38 17.23
N VAL A 97 -14.24 1.70 18.21
CA VAL A 97 -13.63 0.54 18.88
C VAL A 97 -13.39 -0.63 17.93
N GLU A 98 -14.35 -0.92 17.03
CA GLU A 98 -14.19 -1.95 16.01
C GLU A 98 -13.05 -1.62 15.04
N TYR A 99 -12.93 -0.34 14.64
CA TYR A 99 -11.82 0.17 13.84
C TYR A 99 -10.46 0.04 14.54
N GLU A 100 -10.35 0.43 15.81
CA GLU A 100 -9.11 0.32 16.59
C GLU A 100 -8.68 -1.15 16.74
N ALA A 101 -9.61 -2.04 17.04
CA ALA A 101 -9.33 -3.46 17.17
C ALA A 101 -8.80 -4.06 15.86
N THR A 102 -9.39 -3.67 14.73
CA THR A 102 -8.92 -4.06 13.39
C THR A 102 -7.54 -3.49 13.09
N THR A 103 -7.33 -2.20 13.36
CA THR A 103 -6.03 -1.52 13.18
C THR A 103 -4.92 -2.22 13.97
N ARG A 104 -5.18 -2.61 15.22
CA ARG A 104 -4.21 -3.34 16.05
C ARG A 104 -3.83 -4.70 15.46
N ARG A 105 -4.81 -5.43 14.92
CA ARG A 105 -4.57 -6.71 14.22
C ARG A 105 -3.75 -6.49 12.95
N LEU A 106 -4.05 -5.45 12.18
CA LEU A 106 -3.31 -5.11 10.95
C LEU A 106 -1.87 -4.69 11.23
N LEU A 107 -1.62 -3.94 12.31
CA LEU A 107 -0.27 -3.60 12.75
C LEU A 107 0.55 -4.84 13.12
N ALA A 108 -0.07 -5.84 13.72
CA ALA A 108 0.60 -7.12 14.03
C ALA A 108 0.97 -7.92 12.76
N LEU A 109 0.39 -7.59 11.60
CA LEU A 109 0.73 -8.16 10.30
C LEU A 109 1.77 -7.34 9.53
N MET A 110 2.30 -6.24 10.09
CA MET A 110 3.41 -5.54 9.45
C MET A 110 4.66 -6.42 9.46
N PRO A 111 5.50 -6.39 8.39
CA PRO A 111 6.76 -7.11 8.39
C PRO A 111 7.63 -6.73 9.60
N ALA A 112 8.04 -7.70 10.39
CA ALA A 112 8.92 -7.50 11.54
C ALA A 112 10.40 -7.34 11.11
N ASP A 113 10.78 -8.03 10.05
CA ASP A 113 12.13 -7.98 9.49
C ASP A 113 12.26 -6.81 8.51
N THR A 114 13.30 -6.00 8.70
CA THR A 114 13.68 -4.95 7.76
C THR A 114 14.54 -5.52 6.63
N LEU A 115 14.75 -4.74 5.56
CA LEU A 115 15.67 -5.11 4.48
C LEU A 115 17.16 -4.97 4.86
N ALA A 116 17.47 -4.61 6.11
CA ALA A 116 18.84 -4.54 6.59
C ALA A 116 19.34 -5.93 7.03
N ASP A 117 20.61 -6.20 6.72
CA ASP A 117 21.36 -7.34 7.25
C ASP A 117 21.82 -7.09 8.69
#